data_AF-A0A9D5BXM7-F1
#
_entry.id   AF-A0A9D5BXM7-F1
#
_cell.length_a   1.000
_cell.length_b   1.000
_cell.length_c   1.000
_cell.angle_alpha   90.00
_cell.angle_beta   90.00
_cell.angle_gamma   90.00
#
_symmetry.space_group_name_H-M   'P 1'
#
loop_
_entity.id
_entity.type
_entity.pdbx_description
1 polymer ?
#
loop_
_entity_poly.entity_id
_entity_poly.type
_entity_poly.pdbx_seq_one_letter_code
_entity_poly.pdbx_strand_id
1 'polypeptide(L)'
;MAAIRACKHAISNPRFDSNSDLCVINAAGSRSLSFQRRRIRSVLSSNGDIKSSSTGEAFVQVPASPAMLASMPMKRPKKNVCLFYCEEMREIAERVALESDAIELRSINWRRFEDGFPNLFIPNAHGIRGQHVAFLASLSSPKVLFEQFSIIYALPRLFISSFTVILPFFPTGSYERMEDEGDVPTAPILSRFLSNIPLSRGGPTSLVIFDIHALQERFYFGDNVLPCFESGIPLLKNRLQQLPDSDNISIAFPDEGSWKRFHQQLQHFPMIICTKVREGNRRFVRLKEGNPEGRHVVIVDDLVQSGGTLIECQKVLAAHGAAKISAYVTHGIFPNGTWERFQYDNGVGPEKGLSYFWITDSCPITAKQVKDRPPFEVLSLASAIADAIQI
;
A
#
# COMPACT_ATOMS: atom_id res chain seq x y z
N MET A 1 47.37 -0.45 51.22
CA MET A 1 46.45 -0.50 50.06
C MET A 1 45.74 -1.86 50.10
N ALA A 2 44.64 -2.04 50.85
CA ALA A 2 43.29 -1.52 50.58
C ALA A 2 42.68 -2.09 49.28
N ALA A 3 41.51 -2.74 49.26
CA ALA A 3 40.69 -3.21 50.38
C ALA A 3 39.77 -4.40 49.99
N ILE A 4 39.73 -5.41 50.89
CA ILE A 4 38.61 -6.32 51.23
C ILE A 4 38.06 -7.30 50.15
N ARG A 5 38.15 -8.59 50.50
CA ARG A 5 37.56 -9.78 49.85
C ARG A 5 36.33 -10.27 50.63
N ALA A 6 35.40 -10.91 49.92
CA ALA A 6 34.53 -12.03 50.38
C ALA A 6 33.53 -11.72 51.54
N CYS A 7 32.50 -12.54 51.83
CA CYS A 7 32.21 -13.93 51.43
C CYS A 7 30.69 -14.24 51.30
N LYS A 8 30.37 -15.54 51.16
CA LYS A 8 29.09 -16.15 50.73
C LYS A 8 27.94 -16.19 51.77
N HIS A 9 26.74 -16.44 51.21
CA HIS A 9 25.62 -17.28 51.71
C HIS A 9 24.50 -16.72 52.62
N ALA A 10 23.32 -16.62 51.98
CA ALA A 10 22.06 -17.33 52.28
C ALA A 10 21.09 -16.85 53.40
N ILE A 11 19.80 -17.20 53.20
CA ILE A 11 18.63 -17.02 54.09
C ILE A 11 18.11 -15.55 54.10
N SER A 12 16.84 -15.19 53.89
CA SER A 12 15.55 -15.89 53.71
C SER A 12 14.52 -15.05 52.90
N ASN A 13 13.44 -15.68 52.40
CA ASN A 13 12.22 -15.02 51.92
C ASN A 13 11.63 -14.02 52.95
N PRO A 14 10.84 -13.04 52.48
CA PRO A 14 9.40 -13.17 52.73
C PRO A 14 8.53 -12.98 51.47
N ARG A 15 7.34 -13.60 51.50
CA ARG A 15 6.24 -13.35 50.55
C ARG A 15 5.68 -11.95 50.80
N PHE A 16 5.13 -11.32 49.76
CA PHE A 16 4.07 -10.33 49.95
C PHE A 16 2.81 -10.85 49.26
N ASP A 17 1.84 -11.21 50.09
CA ASP A 17 0.53 -11.70 49.68
C ASP A 17 -0.40 -10.54 49.30
N SER A 18 -1.39 -10.86 48.48
CA SER A 18 -2.52 -9.99 48.18
C SER A 18 -3.36 -9.70 49.42
N ASN A 19 -3.67 -8.42 49.67
CA ASN A 19 -4.97 -7.97 50.16
C ASN A 19 -5.05 -6.43 50.10
N SER A 20 -5.99 -5.91 49.33
CA SER A 20 -6.60 -4.61 49.56
C SER A 20 -8.12 -4.81 49.61
N ASP A 21 -8.72 -4.40 50.72
CA ASP A 21 -10.02 -4.88 51.15
C ASP A 21 -11.21 -4.37 50.32
N LEU A 22 -12.28 -5.17 50.37
CA LEU A 22 -13.58 -4.87 49.82
C LEU A 22 -14.13 -3.56 50.39
N CYS A 23 -14.67 -2.70 49.52
CA CYS A 23 -15.74 -1.79 49.91
C CYS A 23 -17.05 -2.26 49.26
N VAL A 24 -17.88 -2.98 50.03
CA VAL A 24 -19.24 -3.36 49.62
C VAL A 24 -20.17 -2.18 49.90
N ILE A 25 -20.80 -1.64 48.86
CA ILE A 25 -22.05 -0.87 48.99
C ILE A 25 -23.07 -1.47 48.03
N ASN A 26 -24.21 -1.89 48.58
CA ASN A 26 -25.21 -2.67 47.86
C ASN A 26 -26.16 -1.79 47.02
N ALA A 27 -26.40 -2.27 45.79
CA ALA A 27 -27.58 -2.13 44.94
C ALA A 27 -28.69 -1.10 45.27
N ALA A 28 -28.93 -0.19 44.32
CA ALA A 28 -30.28 0.09 43.78
C ALA A 28 -30.18 0.83 42.43
N GLY A 29 -31.08 0.54 41.47
CA GLY A 29 -31.32 1.41 40.31
C GLY A 29 -31.02 0.84 38.92
N SER A 30 -31.79 -0.16 38.48
CA SER A 30 -31.85 -0.53 37.06
C SER A 30 -32.56 0.56 36.23
N ARG A 31 -32.03 0.89 35.04
CA ARG A 31 -32.81 1.36 33.88
C ARG A 31 -32.00 1.35 32.58
N SER A 32 -32.52 0.64 31.58
CA SER A 32 -32.03 0.66 30.20
C SER A 32 -32.37 1.98 29.51
N LEU A 33 -31.41 2.56 28.78
CA LEU A 33 -31.66 3.68 27.88
C LEU A 33 -31.99 3.17 26.47
N SER A 34 -33.27 3.28 26.09
CA SER A 34 -33.71 3.08 24.70
C SER A 34 -34.00 4.44 24.06
N PHE A 35 -33.39 4.70 22.90
CA PHE A 35 -33.46 6.00 22.23
C PHE A 35 -34.63 6.03 21.23
N GLN A 36 -35.80 6.54 21.66
CA GLN A 36 -36.93 6.78 20.76
C GLN A 36 -36.93 8.21 20.19
N ARG A 37 -36.89 8.32 18.85
CA ARG A 37 -37.07 9.59 18.13
C ARG A 37 -38.50 10.12 18.34
N ARG A 38 -38.65 11.34 18.87
CA ARG A 38 -39.93 12.09 18.85
C ARG A 38 -39.92 13.15 17.74
N ARG A 39 -40.92 13.10 16.86
CA ARG A 39 -41.27 14.21 15.96
C ARG A 39 -41.98 15.31 16.76
N ILE A 40 -41.70 16.56 16.41
CA ILE A 40 -42.39 17.74 16.94
C ILE A 40 -43.77 17.86 16.25
N ARG A 41 -44.82 18.17 17.04
CA ARG A 41 -46.11 18.66 16.55
C ARG A 41 -46.13 20.18 16.62
N SER A 42 -46.70 20.85 15.62
CA SER A 42 -47.33 22.16 15.80
C SER A 42 -48.85 21.96 15.92
N VAL A 43 -49.49 22.91 16.62
CA VAL A 43 -50.92 22.92 16.98
C VAL A 43 -51.63 23.99 16.14
N LEU A 44 -52.91 23.80 15.77
CA LEU A 44 -53.92 24.88 15.70
C LEU A 44 -55.35 24.35 15.48
N SER A 45 -56.34 25.21 15.73
CA SER A 45 -57.78 24.93 15.91
C SER A 45 -58.58 26.21 15.53
N SER A 46 -59.91 26.23 15.28
CA SER A 46 -61.00 25.30 15.61
C SER A 46 -62.20 25.47 14.65
N ASN A 47 -63.13 24.48 14.67
CA ASN A 47 -64.58 24.60 14.39
C ASN A 47 -65.07 24.97 12.97
N GLY A 48 -66.20 24.37 12.56
CA GLY A 48 -67.02 24.81 11.41
C GLY A 48 -67.78 23.66 10.72
N ASP A 49 -69.12 23.71 10.71
CA ASP A 49 -70.01 22.57 10.36
C ASP A 49 -70.41 22.42 8.87
N ILE A 50 -70.50 21.15 8.46
CA ILE A 50 -71.52 20.51 7.60
C ILE A 50 -72.02 21.25 6.33
N LYS A 51 -71.74 20.66 5.14
CA LYS A 51 -72.77 20.18 4.17
C LYS A 51 -72.19 19.33 3.02
N SER A 52 -73.05 18.54 2.40
CA SER A 52 -72.74 17.45 1.45
C SER A 52 -72.97 17.80 -0.03
N SER A 53 -72.10 17.32 -0.91
CA SER A 53 -72.30 16.98 -2.34
C SER A 53 -70.92 16.57 -2.91
N SER A 54 -70.66 15.28 -3.17
CA SER A 54 -70.95 14.53 -4.41
C SER A 54 -70.06 14.90 -5.61
N THR A 55 -69.37 13.87 -6.12
CA THR A 55 -68.75 13.71 -7.46
C THR A 55 -67.57 14.60 -7.87
N GLY A 56 -66.43 13.97 -8.21
CA GLY A 56 -65.36 14.59 -9.01
C GLY A 56 -63.92 14.23 -8.60
N GLU A 57 -63.49 12.97 -8.76
CA GLU A 57 -62.05 12.65 -8.69
C GLU A 57 -61.32 13.16 -9.94
N ALA A 58 -60.65 14.31 -9.82
CA ALA A 58 -59.75 14.82 -10.85
C ALA A 58 -58.34 14.23 -10.65
N PHE A 59 -58.00 13.20 -11.44
CA PHE A 59 -56.64 12.69 -11.54
C PHE A 59 -55.70 13.77 -12.11
N VAL A 60 -54.90 14.40 -11.26
CA VAL A 60 -53.83 15.32 -11.70
C VAL A 60 -52.67 14.50 -12.26
N GLN A 61 -52.57 14.43 -13.59
CA GLN A 61 -51.39 13.89 -14.26
C GLN A 61 -50.19 14.80 -13.99
N VAL A 62 -49.19 14.27 -13.28
CA VAL A 62 -47.86 14.89 -13.19
C VAL A 62 -47.16 14.66 -14.54
N PRO A 63 -46.67 15.70 -15.23
CA PRO A 63 -45.99 15.51 -16.51
C PRO A 63 -44.69 14.73 -16.30
N ALA A 64 -44.44 13.75 -17.17
CA ALA A 64 -43.24 12.93 -17.11
C ALA A 64 -41.99 13.80 -17.33
N SER A 65 -41.01 13.70 -16.42
CA SER A 65 -39.70 14.33 -16.58
C SER A 65 -39.05 13.86 -17.88
N PRO A 66 -38.41 14.75 -18.68
CA PRO A 66 -37.60 14.32 -19.80
C PRO A 66 -36.53 13.33 -19.33
N ALA A 67 -36.33 12.27 -20.12
CA ALA A 67 -35.35 11.24 -19.82
C ALA A 67 -33.96 11.87 -19.62
N MET A 68 -33.30 11.51 -18.51
CA MET A 68 -31.89 11.83 -18.33
C MET A 68 -31.10 11.09 -19.40
N LEU A 69 -30.61 11.81 -20.42
CA LEU A 69 -29.49 11.33 -21.21
C LEU A 69 -28.37 11.02 -20.21
N ALA A 70 -27.98 9.76 -20.14
CA ALA A 70 -26.79 9.36 -19.40
C ALA A 70 -25.61 10.13 -19.99
N SER A 71 -25.12 11.13 -19.26
CA SER A 71 -23.93 11.86 -19.64
C SER A 71 -22.77 10.88 -19.66
N MET A 72 -22.31 10.50 -20.86
CA MET A 72 -21.04 9.81 -21.01
C MET A 72 -19.98 10.63 -20.25
N PRO A 73 -19.11 10.00 -19.45
CA PRO A 73 -18.10 10.73 -18.71
C PRO A 73 -17.19 11.44 -19.73
N MET A 74 -17.33 12.76 -19.85
CA MET A 74 -16.43 13.54 -20.69
C MET A 74 -15.01 13.31 -20.17
N LYS A 75 -14.15 12.73 -21.01
CA LYS A 75 -12.72 12.60 -20.69
C LYS A 75 -12.22 13.99 -20.33
N ARG A 76 -11.84 14.19 -19.06
CA ARG A 76 -11.21 15.43 -18.61
C ARG A 76 -9.96 15.65 -19.46
N PRO A 77 -9.68 16.88 -19.93
CA PRO A 77 -8.45 17.14 -20.67
C PRO A 77 -7.25 16.73 -19.81
N LYS A 78 -6.36 15.91 -20.36
CA LYS A 78 -5.11 15.52 -19.69
C LYS A 78 -4.30 16.79 -19.37
N LYS A 79 -3.70 16.83 -18.18
CA LYS A 79 -2.80 17.88 -17.74
C LYS A 79 -1.43 17.63 -18.37
N ASN A 80 -0.80 18.66 -18.92
CA ASN A 80 0.62 18.58 -19.30
C ASN A 80 1.46 18.62 -18.02
N VAL A 81 2.26 17.59 -17.77
CA VAL A 81 3.06 17.42 -16.55
C VAL A 81 4.55 17.33 -16.89
N CYS A 82 5.35 18.18 -16.26
CA CYS A 82 6.80 18.04 -16.22
C CYS A 82 7.18 16.95 -15.21
N LEU A 83 7.62 15.77 -15.68
CA LEU A 83 8.05 14.66 -14.85
C LEU A 83 9.57 14.69 -14.63
N PHE A 84 9.98 15.03 -13.41
CA PHE A 84 11.33 14.81 -12.90
C PHE A 84 11.46 13.40 -12.30
N TYR A 85 12.68 12.88 -12.23
CA TYR A 85 12.96 11.55 -11.69
C TYR A 85 14.33 11.48 -11.01
N CYS A 86 14.50 10.55 -10.07
CA CYS A 86 15.82 10.17 -9.57
C CYS A 86 16.53 9.22 -10.57
N GLU A 87 17.86 9.19 -10.53
CA GLU A 87 18.66 8.46 -11.52
C GLU A 87 18.34 6.95 -11.56
N GLU A 88 18.03 6.32 -10.42
CA GLU A 88 17.68 4.89 -10.40
C GLU A 88 16.40 4.58 -11.18
N MET A 89 15.48 5.54 -11.26
CA MET A 89 14.15 5.41 -11.88
C MET A 89 14.11 5.78 -13.37
N ARG A 90 15.25 6.14 -14.00
CA ARG A 90 15.30 6.61 -15.39
C ARG A 90 14.53 5.70 -16.37
N GLU A 91 14.78 4.39 -16.34
CA GLU A 91 14.14 3.43 -17.27
C GLU A 91 12.61 3.36 -17.12
N ILE A 92 12.08 3.66 -15.93
CA ILE A 92 10.64 3.69 -15.69
C ILE A 92 10.09 5.05 -16.13
N ALA A 93 10.77 6.15 -15.82
CA ALA A 93 10.40 7.49 -16.28
C ALA A 93 10.30 7.57 -17.81
N GLU A 94 11.26 6.97 -18.52
CA GLU A 94 11.26 6.83 -19.99
C GLU A 94 10.02 6.08 -20.48
N ARG A 95 9.61 4.97 -19.83
CA ARG A 95 8.37 4.26 -20.18
C ARG A 95 7.12 5.08 -19.84
N VAL A 96 7.06 5.72 -18.67
CA VAL A 96 5.93 6.59 -18.26
C VAL A 96 5.67 7.70 -19.27
N ALA A 97 6.72 8.28 -19.87
CA ALA A 97 6.58 9.29 -20.91
C ALA A 97 6.04 8.71 -22.24
N LEU A 98 6.34 7.45 -22.57
CA LEU A 98 5.80 6.76 -23.75
C LEU A 98 4.31 6.40 -23.62
N GLU A 99 3.77 6.29 -22.40
CA GLU A 99 2.35 6.00 -22.15
C GLU A 99 1.43 7.21 -22.44
N SER A 100 1.98 8.44 -22.52
CA SER A 100 1.16 9.65 -22.66
C SER A 100 1.95 10.90 -23.09
N ASP A 101 1.65 11.43 -24.29
CA ASP A 101 2.22 12.68 -24.84
C ASP A 101 2.12 13.92 -23.91
N ALA A 102 1.21 13.88 -22.94
CA ALA A 102 1.05 14.91 -21.91
C ALA A 102 2.15 14.87 -20.82
N ILE A 103 3.10 13.94 -20.85
CA ILE A 103 4.17 13.79 -19.85
C ILE A 103 5.52 14.16 -20.48
N GLU A 104 6.09 15.29 -20.08
CA GLU A 104 7.39 15.76 -20.57
C GLU A 104 8.48 15.48 -19.52
N LEU A 105 9.51 14.73 -19.89
CA LEU A 105 10.63 14.44 -18.98
C LEU A 105 11.49 15.67 -18.71
N ARG A 106 11.91 15.81 -17.46
CA ARG A 106 12.85 16.83 -16.98
C ARG A 106 14.00 16.20 -16.20
N SER A 107 15.23 16.58 -16.54
CA SER A 107 16.43 16.09 -15.87
C SER A 107 16.78 16.91 -14.62
N ILE A 108 17.56 16.32 -13.71
CA ILE A 108 18.22 16.98 -12.58
C ILE A 108 19.72 16.68 -12.67
N ASN A 109 20.55 17.69 -12.40
CA ASN A 109 22.00 17.51 -12.33
C ASN A 109 22.37 17.07 -10.90
N TRP A 110 22.43 15.75 -10.69
CA TRP A 110 22.79 15.09 -9.42
C TRP A 110 24.31 15.14 -9.14
N ARG A 111 24.89 16.33 -9.05
CA ARG A 111 26.33 16.51 -8.76
C ARG A 111 26.59 16.42 -7.24
N ARG A 112 27.87 16.28 -6.86
CA ARG A 112 28.34 16.33 -5.47
C ARG A 112 29.55 17.26 -5.34
N PHE A 113 29.78 17.78 -4.14
CA PHE A 113 31.02 18.44 -3.76
C PHE A 113 32.11 17.39 -3.43
N GLU A 114 33.35 17.82 -3.24
CA GLU A 114 34.50 16.93 -2.95
C GLU A 114 34.38 16.19 -1.61
N ASP A 115 33.64 16.76 -0.66
CA ASP A 115 33.29 16.14 0.63
C ASP A 115 32.15 15.10 0.53
N GLY A 116 31.56 14.94 -0.66
CA GLY A 116 30.46 14.03 -0.95
C GLY A 116 29.05 14.61 -0.73
N PHE A 117 28.90 15.83 -0.21
CA PHE A 117 27.56 16.43 -0.07
C PHE A 117 26.93 16.80 -1.43
N PRO A 118 25.60 16.77 -1.58
CA PRO A 118 24.94 17.03 -2.87
C PRO A 118 25.08 18.50 -3.35
N ASN A 119 25.46 18.67 -4.61
CA ASN A 119 25.51 19.93 -5.36
C ASN A 119 24.46 19.92 -6.48
N LEU A 120 23.20 19.85 -6.05
CA LEU A 120 22.06 19.61 -6.93
C LEU A 120 21.70 20.86 -7.73
N PHE A 121 21.32 20.66 -8.99
CA PHE A 121 20.86 21.75 -9.86
C PHE A 121 19.71 21.29 -10.75
N ILE A 122 18.67 22.13 -10.87
CA ILE A 122 17.49 21.91 -11.70
C ILE A 122 17.62 22.81 -12.95
N PRO A 123 17.96 22.24 -14.13
CA PRO A 123 18.01 23.01 -15.38
C PRO A 123 16.66 23.61 -15.73
N ASN A 124 16.68 24.81 -16.32
CA ASN A 124 15.47 25.53 -16.75
C ASN A 124 14.37 25.67 -15.67
N ALA A 125 14.75 25.90 -14.40
CA ALA A 125 13.81 26.10 -13.29
C ALA A 125 12.82 27.27 -13.48
N HIS A 126 13.09 28.20 -14.41
CA HIS A 126 12.13 29.22 -14.82
C HIS A 126 11.00 28.68 -15.72
N GLY A 127 11.28 27.68 -16.56
CA GLY A 127 10.32 27.11 -17.50
C GLY A 127 9.16 26.36 -16.83
N ILE A 128 9.39 25.75 -15.65
CA ILE A 128 8.35 24.98 -14.93
C ILE A 128 7.37 25.85 -14.12
N ARG A 129 7.55 27.17 -14.09
CA ARG A 129 6.65 28.08 -13.35
C ARG A 129 5.23 28.00 -13.90
N GLY A 130 4.25 27.83 -13.00
CA GLY A 130 2.85 27.65 -13.39
C GLY A 130 2.51 26.31 -14.06
N GLN A 131 3.46 25.38 -14.20
CA GLN A 131 3.19 24.04 -14.74
C GLN A 131 2.77 23.05 -13.65
N HIS A 132 2.15 21.94 -14.06
CA HIS A 132 2.00 20.76 -13.21
C HIS A 132 3.34 20.01 -13.20
N VAL A 133 3.81 19.61 -12.02
CA VAL A 133 5.11 18.96 -11.87
C VAL A 133 4.96 17.66 -11.08
N ALA A 134 5.64 16.62 -11.54
CA ALA A 134 5.75 15.34 -10.87
C ALA A 134 7.22 15.03 -10.55
N PHE A 135 7.47 14.27 -9.47
CA PHE A 135 8.79 13.70 -9.15
C PHE A 135 8.66 12.19 -8.88
N LEU A 136 9.26 11.37 -9.74
CA LEU A 136 9.39 9.93 -9.54
C LEU A 136 10.61 9.62 -8.65
N ALA A 137 10.34 9.33 -7.39
CA ALA A 137 11.31 9.08 -6.34
C ALA A 137 11.67 7.59 -6.22
N SER A 138 12.86 7.31 -5.69
CA SER A 138 13.25 5.98 -5.23
C SER A 138 14.05 6.14 -3.95
N LEU A 139 13.38 6.01 -2.80
CA LEU A 139 14.01 6.09 -1.48
C LEU A 139 14.71 4.76 -1.12
N SER A 140 15.44 4.20 -2.09
CA SER A 140 16.00 2.83 -2.11
C SER A 140 17.02 2.57 -0.98
N SER A 141 17.68 3.63 -0.50
CA SER A 141 18.72 3.54 0.52
C SER A 141 18.84 4.84 1.32
N PRO A 142 19.37 4.80 2.55
CA PRO A 142 19.65 6.00 3.34
C PRO A 142 20.52 7.04 2.63
N LYS A 143 21.39 6.60 1.71
CA LYS A 143 22.33 7.45 0.97
C LYS A 143 21.65 8.44 0.02
N VAL A 144 20.51 8.06 -0.55
CA VAL A 144 19.79 8.89 -1.54
C VAL A 144 18.69 9.75 -0.91
N LEU A 145 18.34 9.52 0.37
CA LEU A 145 17.28 10.25 1.06
C LEU A 145 17.53 11.76 1.05
N PHE A 146 18.70 12.21 1.51
CA PHE A 146 18.97 13.65 1.65
C PHE A 146 18.97 14.39 0.32
N GLU A 147 19.54 13.81 -0.74
CA GLU A 147 19.54 14.42 -2.07
C GLU A 147 18.14 14.45 -2.71
N GLN A 148 17.36 13.36 -2.61
CA GLN A 148 15.99 13.34 -3.16
C GLN A 148 15.04 14.24 -2.36
N PHE A 149 15.11 14.24 -1.03
CA PHE A 149 14.31 15.17 -0.21
C PHE A 149 14.65 16.64 -0.50
N SER A 150 15.92 16.96 -0.79
CA SER A 150 16.32 18.32 -1.19
C SER A 150 15.62 18.79 -2.47
N ILE A 151 15.47 17.91 -3.48
CA ILE A 151 14.69 18.19 -4.70
C ILE A 151 13.20 18.31 -4.40
N ILE A 152 12.64 17.34 -3.66
CA ILE A 152 11.21 17.30 -3.31
C ILE A 152 10.79 18.57 -2.54
N TYR A 153 11.63 19.10 -1.65
CA TYR A 153 11.39 20.34 -0.92
C TYR A 153 11.60 21.61 -1.75
N ALA A 154 12.42 21.54 -2.81
CA ALA A 154 12.71 22.66 -3.69
C ALA A 154 11.63 22.88 -4.75
N LEU A 155 11.13 21.81 -5.40
CA LEU A 155 10.21 21.90 -6.54
C LEU A 155 8.94 22.75 -6.27
N PRO A 156 8.19 22.57 -5.15
CA PRO A 156 7.05 23.43 -4.81
C PRO A 156 7.38 24.93 -4.74
N ARG A 157 8.59 25.27 -4.28
CA ARG A 157 9.06 26.65 -4.11
C ARG A 157 9.42 27.33 -5.44
N LEU A 158 9.45 26.60 -6.55
CA LEU A 158 9.71 27.12 -7.90
C LEU A 158 8.44 27.65 -8.60
N PHE A 159 7.41 28.03 -7.82
CA PHE A 159 6.14 28.61 -8.30
C PHE A 159 5.35 27.71 -9.27
N ILE A 160 5.47 26.39 -9.09
CA ILE A 160 4.73 25.37 -9.85
C ILE A 160 3.23 25.39 -9.46
N SER A 161 2.36 24.98 -10.38
CA SER A 161 0.90 25.00 -10.18
C SER A 161 0.41 23.85 -9.31
N SER A 162 0.98 22.66 -9.43
CA SER A 162 0.70 21.53 -8.55
C SER A 162 1.92 20.62 -8.47
N PHE A 163 2.02 19.84 -7.38
CA PHE A 163 3.12 18.90 -7.18
C PHE A 163 2.61 17.50 -6.83
N THR A 164 3.15 16.49 -7.51
CA THR A 164 2.91 15.07 -7.22
C THR A 164 4.25 14.37 -7.00
N VAL A 165 4.45 13.72 -5.86
CA VAL A 165 5.58 12.81 -5.63
C VAL A 165 5.08 11.39 -5.82
N ILE A 166 5.68 10.66 -6.76
CA ILE A 166 5.43 9.25 -6.97
C ILE A 166 6.53 8.50 -6.25
N LEU A 167 6.16 7.68 -5.27
CA LEU A 167 7.05 6.84 -4.48
C LEU A 167 6.60 5.39 -4.65
N PRO A 168 7.10 4.68 -5.68
CA PRO A 168 6.64 3.33 -6.01
C PRO A 168 6.81 2.29 -4.90
N PHE A 169 7.71 2.52 -3.95
CA PHE A 169 7.91 1.68 -2.77
C PHE A 169 8.20 2.55 -1.55
N PHE A 170 7.49 2.29 -0.44
CA PHE A 170 7.68 2.97 0.84
C PHE A 170 8.63 2.16 1.75
N PRO A 171 9.93 2.52 1.84
CA PRO A 171 10.99 1.61 2.29
C PRO A 171 10.96 1.25 3.77
N THR A 172 10.34 2.08 4.61
CA THR A 172 10.29 1.92 6.06
C THR A 172 8.99 1.28 6.56
N GLY A 173 8.06 0.92 5.65
CA GLY A 173 6.73 0.40 6.01
C GLY A 173 6.74 -0.91 6.82
N SER A 174 7.79 -1.74 6.69
CA SER A 174 7.95 -2.95 7.51
C SER A 174 8.45 -2.71 8.95
N TYR A 175 8.60 -1.45 9.36
CA TYR A 175 8.85 -1.07 10.75
C TYR A 175 7.92 0.09 11.13
N GLU A 176 6.62 -0.25 11.12
CA GLU A 176 5.48 0.65 11.28
C GLU A 176 5.08 0.88 12.74
N ARG A 177 5.38 -0.07 13.62
CA ARG A 177 4.94 -0.08 15.01
C ARG A 177 6.07 -0.46 15.98
N MET A 178 5.93 0.02 17.20
CA MET A 178 6.70 -0.43 18.36
C MET A 178 6.07 -1.73 18.88
N GLU A 179 6.89 -2.76 19.12
CA GLU A 179 6.47 -4.00 19.78
C GLU A 179 6.90 -3.96 21.26
N ASP A 180 8.11 -3.48 21.54
CA ASP A 180 8.70 -3.36 22.89
C ASP A 180 9.11 -1.89 23.20
N GLU A 181 9.04 -1.45 24.47
CA GLU A 181 9.46 -0.09 24.84
C GLU A 181 10.92 0.18 24.45
N GLY A 182 11.12 1.26 23.68
CA GLY A 182 12.44 1.64 23.12
C GLY A 182 12.57 1.38 21.62
N ASP A 183 11.65 0.64 21.00
CA ASP A 183 11.55 0.58 19.54
C ASP A 183 11.32 1.98 18.95
N VAL A 184 11.99 2.26 17.82
CA VAL A 184 11.89 3.52 17.09
C VAL A 184 11.33 3.24 15.69
N PRO A 185 10.01 3.06 15.53
CA PRO A 185 9.40 2.71 14.25
C PRO A 185 9.67 3.82 13.22
N THR A 186 10.17 3.41 12.05
CA THR A 186 10.68 4.35 11.03
C THR A 186 9.65 4.73 9.97
N ALA A 187 8.56 3.97 9.81
CA ALA A 187 7.44 4.36 8.95
C ALA A 187 6.85 5.73 9.33
N PRO A 188 6.41 5.99 10.59
CA PRO A 188 5.81 7.27 10.95
C PRO A 188 6.79 8.45 10.84
N ILE A 189 8.10 8.22 10.99
CA ILE A 189 9.11 9.26 10.79
C ILE A 189 9.24 9.63 9.31
N LEU A 190 9.27 8.65 8.40
CA LEU A 190 9.30 8.92 6.96
C LEU A 190 8.01 9.59 6.46
N SER A 191 6.84 9.13 6.95
CA SER A 191 5.55 9.79 6.68
C SER A 191 5.55 11.25 7.15
N ARG A 192 6.15 11.56 8.31
CA ARG A 192 6.31 12.94 8.80
C ARG A 192 7.23 13.78 7.91
N PHE A 193 8.33 13.24 7.38
CA PHE A 193 9.16 13.97 6.41
C PHE A 193 8.38 14.29 5.13
N LEU A 194 7.65 13.31 4.57
CA LEU A 194 6.78 13.55 3.42
C LEU A 194 5.66 14.55 3.74
N SER A 195 5.12 14.54 4.96
CA SER A 195 4.06 15.47 5.40
C SER A 195 4.53 16.91 5.60
N ASN A 196 5.83 17.18 5.58
CA ASN A 196 6.40 18.52 5.71
C ASN A 196 6.93 19.09 4.39
N ILE A 197 6.59 18.46 3.25
CA ILE A 197 6.86 19.01 1.91
C ILE A 197 6.11 20.35 1.77
N PRO A 198 6.77 21.42 1.28
CA PRO A 198 6.14 22.72 1.13
C PRO A 198 4.96 22.70 0.14
N LEU A 199 3.95 23.51 0.40
CA LEU A 199 2.79 23.66 -0.49
C LEU A 199 3.21 24.28 -1.83
N SER A 200 2.59 23.82 -2.91
CA SER A 200 2.66 24.42 -4.25
C SER A 200 1.66 25.57 -4.40
N ARG A 201 1.62 26.29 -5.53
CA ARG A 201 0.63 27.36 -5.75
C ARG A 201 -0.82 26.85 -5.76
N GLY A 202 -1.04 25.60 -6.15
CA GLY A 202 -2.35 24.92 -6.13
C GLY A 202 -2.64 24.17 -4.83
N GLY A 203 -1.78 24.29 -3.82
CA GLY A 203 -1.99 23.68 -2.50
C GLY A 203 -1.10 22.45 -2.23
N PRO A 204 -1.60 21.46 -1.46
CA PRO A 204 -0.80 20.36 -0.91
C PRO A 204 -0.22 19.44 -1.98
N THR A 205 0.86 18.76 -1.62
CA THR A 205 1.53 17.79 -2.51
C THR A 205 0.75 16.48 -2.51
N SER A 206 0.45 15.96 -3.70
CA SER A 206 -0.10 14.61 -3.84
C SER A 206 1.02 13.59 -3.71
N LEU A 207 0.83 12.52 -2.94
CA LEU A 207 1.79 11.42 -2.80
C LEU A 207 1.17 10.16 -3.41
N VAL A 208 1.78 9.58 -4.44
CA VAL A 208 1.32 8.30 -5.02
C VAL A 208 2.22 7.19 -4.48
N ILE A 209 1.66 6.27 -3.71
CA ILE A 209 2.36 5.13 -3.11
C ILE A 209 1.65 3.85 -3.53
N PHE A 210 2.42 2.87 -4.04
CA PHE A 210 1.87 1.56 -4.41
C PHE A 210 1.97 0.59 -3.21
N ASP A 211 0.91 -0.18 -2.99
CA ASP A 211 0.82 -1.33 -2.06
C ASP A 211 1.50 -1.16 -0.69
N ILE A 212 1.20 -0.05 -0.01
CA ILE A 212 1.71 0.26 1.33
C ILE A 212 1.54 -0.91 2.32
N HIS A 213 2.58 -1.16 3.13
CA HIS A 213 2.72 -2.40 3.89
C HIS A 213 1.57 -2.61 4.89
N ALA A 214 1.32 -1.66 5.77
CA ALA A 214 0.16 -1.66 6.67
C ALA A 214 -0.85 -0.58 6.27
N LEU A 215 -2.14 -0.98 6.16
CA LEU A 215 -3.23 -0.04 5.86
C LEU A 215 -3.40 1.05 6.93
N GLN A 216 -2.82 0.86 8.12
CA GLN A 216 -2.76 1.81 9.22
C GLN A 216 -1.77 2.96 8.96
N GLU A 217 -0.72 2.77 8.14
CA GLU A 217 0.26 3.82 7.81
C GLU A 217 -0.39 5.02 7.10
N ARG A 218 -1.57 4.82 6.50
CA ARG A 218 -2.39 5.90 5.92
C ARG A 218 -2.67 7.03 6.92
N PHE A 219 -2.71 6.74 8.21
CA PHE A 219 -2.93 7.71 9.29
C PHE A 219 -1.63 8.33 9.86
N TYR A 220 -0.45 7.98 9.31
CA TYR A 220 0.83 8.59 9.70
C TYR A 220 1.15 9.87 8.91
N PHE A 221 0.45 10.10 7.81
CA PHE A 221 0.56 11.30 6.99
C PHE A 221 -0.28 12.44 7.62
N GLY A 222 0.27 13.65 7.63
CA GLY A 222 -0.40 14.85 8.12
C GLY A 222 -1.09 15.64 6.99
N ASP A 223 -1.95 16.59 7.37
CA ASP A 223 -2.92 17.26 6.50
C ASP A 223 -2.33 18.12 5.36
N ASN A 224 -1.01 18.34 5.34
CA ASN A 224 -0.31 19.13 4.31
C ASN A 224 0.02 18.34 3.03
N VAL A 225 -0.30 17.04 2.99
CA VAL A 225 -0.14 16.16 1.82
C VAL A 225 -1.42 15.35 1.56
N LEU A 226 -1.59 14.95 0.30
CA LEU A 226 -2.72 14.13 -0.15
C LEU A 226 -2.20 12.74 -0.56
N PRO A 227 -2.14 11.76 0.36
CA PRO A 227 -1.68 10.43 0.04
C PRO A 227 -2.74 9.63 -0.73
N CYS A 228 -2.37 9.23 -1.94
CA CYS A 228 -3.07 8.35 -2.85
C CYS A 228 -2.38 6.98 -2.82
N PHE A 229 -3.16 5.92 -2.58
CA PHE A 229 -2.65 4.56 -2.41
C PHE A 229 -3.12 3.69 -3.57
N GLU A 230 -2.20 3.43 -4.49
CA GLU A 230 -2.40 2.60 -5.68
C GLU A 230 -1.99 1.15 -5.43
N SER A 231 -2.27 0.26 -6.39
CA SER A 231 -1.95 -1.16 -6.28
C SER A 231 -1.41 -1.73 -7.59
N GLY A 232 -0.44 -2.65 -7.51
CA GLY A 232 0.09 -3.40 -8.65
C GLY A 232 -0.79 -4.60 -9.06
N ILE A 233 -1.78 -4.97 -8.24
CA ILE A 233 -2.69 -6.10 -8.51
C ILE A 233 -3.41 -6.04 -9.89
N PRO A 234 -3.80 -4.88 -10.46
CA PRO A 234 -4.31 -4.82 -11.83
C PRO A 234 -3.34 -5.36 -12.89
N LEU A 235 -2.02 -5.14 -12.73
CA LEU A 235 -0.99 -5.70 -13.62
C LEU A 235 -0.93 -7.23 -13.51
N LEU A 236 -0.96 -7.75 -12.27
CA LEU A 236 -1.05 -9.19 -12.03
C LEU A 236 -2.30 -9.77 -12.73
N LYS A 237 -3.48 -9.18 -12.52
CA LYS A 237 -4.74 -9.69 -13.09
C LYS A 237 -4.71 -9.76 -14.62
N ASN A 238 -4.20 -8.72 -15.29
CA ASN A 238 -3.98 -8.74 -16.73
C ASN A 238 -3.01 -9.87 -17.13
N ARG A 239 -1.89 -10.02 -16.42
CA ARG A 239 -0.90 -11.06 -16.72
C ARG A 239 -1.42 -12.49 -16.51
N LEU A 240 -2.25 -12.72 -15.48
CA LEU A 240 -2.88 -14.01 -15.21
C LEU A 240 -3.91 -14.38 -16.30
N GLN A 241 -4.65 -13.40 -16.84
CA GLN A 241 -5.59 -13.62 -17.96
C GLN A 241 -4.89 -14.05 -19.26
N GLN A 242 -3.60 -13.71 -19.42
CA GLN A 242 -2.78 -14.11 -20.56
C GLN A 242 -2.17 -15.51 -20.43
N LEU A 243 -2.41 -16.22 -19.31
CA LEU A 243 -1.90 -17.57 -19.12
C LEU A 243 -2.81 -18.62 -19.80
N PRO A 244 -2.23 -19.70 -20.36
CA PRO A 244 -2.99 -20.76 -21.00
C PRO A 244 -3.88 -21.54 -20.03
N ASP A 245 -3.53 -21.53 -18.74
CA ASP A 245 -4.23 -22.17 -17.63
C ASP A 245 -5.02 -21.17 -16.75
N SER A 246 -5.39 -20.01 -17.31
CA SER A 246 -6.06 -18.91 -16.61
C SER A 246 -7.35 -19.29 -15.86
N ASP A 247 -8.14 -20.22 -16.39
CA ASP A 247 -9.35 -20.76 -15.75
C ASP A 247 -9.07 -21.66 -14.52
N ASN A 248 -7.84 -22.18 -14.36
CA ASN A 248 -7.46 -23.09 -13.27
C ASN A 248 -6.59 -22.42 -12.18
N ILE A 249 -6.57 -21.09 -12.13
CA ILE A 249 -5.77 -20.33 -11.18
C ILE A 249 -6.43 -20.26 -9.80
N SER A 250 -5.63 -20.36 -8.75
CA SER A 250 -5.98 -20.02 -7.37
C SER A 250 -5.00 -19.02 -6.79
N ILE A 251 -5.48 -18.13 -5.92
CA ILE A 251 -4.62 -17.17 -5.23
C ILE A 251 -4.35 -17.68 -3.81
N ALA A 252 -3.07 -17.83 -3.45
CA ALA A 252 -2.65 -18.13 -2.10
C ALA A 252 -2.10 -16.88 -1.40
N PHE A 253 -2.47 -16.71 -0.13
CA PHE A 253 -1.90 -15.67 0.72
C PHE A 253 -0.97 -16.32 1.76
N PRO A 254 0.32 -15.92 1.84
CA PRO A 254 1.29 -16.55 2.75
C PRO A 254 0.97 -16.31 4.24
N ASP A 255 0.20 -15.26 4.55
CA ASP A 255 -0.31 -14.97 5.89
C ASP A 255 -1.63 -14.17 5.86
N GLU A 256 -2.13 -13.79 7.04
CA GLU A 256 -3.36 -12.99 7.14
C GLU A 256 -3.19 -11.51 6.78
N GLY A 257 -1.97 -10.98 6.76
CA GLY A 257 -1.70 -9.58 6.43
C GLY A 257 -1.85 -9.35 4.93
N SER A 258 -1.18 -10.18 4.15
CA SER A 258 -1.32 -10.29 2.70
C SER A 258 -2.78 -10.54 2.28
N TRP A 259 -3.51 -11.45 2.93
CA TRP A 259 -4.95 -11.63 2.68
C TRP A 259 -5.75 -10.34 2.94
N LYS A 260 -5.61 -9.71 4.12
CA LYS A 260 -6.33 -8.46 4.47
C LYS A 260 -6.06 -7.33 3.48
N ARG A 261 -4.87 -7.28 2.87
CA ARG A 261 -4.48 -6.23 1.91
C ARG A 261 -5.09 -6.43 0.51
N PHE A 262 -5.20 -7.68 0.05
CA PHE A 262 -5.46 -7.98 -1.37
C PHE A 262 -6.76 -8.74 -1.67
N HIS A 263 -7.40 -9.36 -0.67
CA HIS A 263 -8.53 -10.27 -0.91
C HIS A 263 -9.67 -9.63 -1.73
N GLN A 264 -9.99 -8.35 -1.50
CA GLN A 264 -11.07 -7.64 -2.22
C GLN A 264 -10.76 -7.48 -3.72
N GLN A 265 -9.50 -7.23 -4.07
CA GLN A 265 -9.08 -7.03 -5.47
C GLN A 265 -9.04 -8.36 -6.26
N LEU A 266 -8.85 -9.47 -5.54
CA LEU A 266 -8.64 -10.83 -6.06
C LEU A 266 -9.80 -11.80 -5.78
N GLN A 267 -10.92 -11.32 -5.23
CA GLN A 267 -12.09 -12.10 -4.80
C GLN A 267 -12.76 -12.97 -5.89
N HIS A 268 -12.40 -12.78 -7.16
CA HIS A 268 -12.88 -13.56 -8.29
C HIS A 268 -12.14 -14.89 -8.49
N PHE A 269 -10.99 -15.07 -7.85
CA PHE A 269 -10.23 -16.33 -7.86
C PHE A 269 -10.54 -17.15 -6.61
N PRO A 270 -10.57 -18.49 -6.67
CA PRO A 270 -10.66 -19.33 -5.48
C PRO A 270 -9.42 -19.10 -4.59
N MET A 271 -9.66 -18.65 -3.36
CA MET A 271 -8.62 -18.23 -2.43
C MET A 271 -8.13 -19.39 -1.56
N ILE A 272 -6.84 -19.34 -1.23
CA ILE A 272 -6.15 -20.23 -0.33
C ILE A 272 -5.48 -19.35 0.73
N ILE A 273 -5.71 -19.63 2.01
CA ILE A 273 -5.15 -18.84 3.11
C ILE A 273 -4.16 -19.73 3.83
N CYS A 274 -2.90 -19.30 3.87
CA CYS A 274 -1.92 -19.86 4.77
C CYS A 274 -1.80 -19.00 6.03
N THR A 275 -1.23 -19.58 7.10
CA THR A 275 -0.89 -18.83 8.31
C THR A 275 0.55 -19.10 8.73
N LYS A 276 1.18 -18.06 9.29
CA LYS A 276 2.57 -18.06 9.71
C LYS A 276 2.65 -18.34 11.20
N VAL A 277 3.05 -19.55 11.55
CA VAL A 277 3.17 -19.99 12.94
C VAL A 277 4.60 -19.79 13.43
N ARG A 278 4.75 -19.43 14.71
CA ARG A 278 6.03 -19.26 15.39
C ARG A 278 6.09 -20.28 16.53
N GLU A 279 7.01 -21.24 16.45
CA GLU A 279 7.30 -22.18 17.54
C GLU A 279 8.75 -21.94 18.01
N GLY A 280 8.90 -21.18 19.10
CA GLY A 280 10.18 -20.62 19.52
C GLY A 280 10.83 -19.79 18.41
N ASN A 281 12.10 -20.08 18.09
CA ASN A 281 12.83 -19.41 17.02
C ASN A 281 12.46 -19.92 15.60
N ARG A 282 11.68 -21.00 15.47
CA ARG A 282 11.27 -21.53 14.17
C ARG A 282 10.02 -20.82 13.66
N ARG A 283 10.03 -20.48 12.38
CA ARG A 283 8.91 -19.87 11.65
C ARG A 283 8.58 -20.78 10.48
N PHE A 284 7.35 -21.27 10.43
CA PHE A 284 6.88 -22.11 9.32
C PHE A 284 5.47 -21.67 8.91
N VAL A 285 5.07 -22.09 7.71
CA VAL A 285 3.75 -21.82 7.14
C VAL A 285 2.88 -23.07 7.31
N ARG A 286 1.58 -22.90 7.53
CA ARG A 286 0.57 -23.98 7.44
C ARG A 286 -0.60 -23.52 6.58
N LEU A 287 -1.19 -24.46 5.83
CA LEU A 287 -2.48 -24.24 5.17
C LEU A 287 -3.56 -24.05 6.25
N LYS A 288 -4.36 -22.98 6.14
CA LYS A 288 -5.46 -22.65 7.05
C LYS A 288 -6.82 -22.88 6.39
N GLU A 289 -6.95 -22.50 5.12
CA GLU A 289 -8.21 -22.56 4.36
C GLU A 289 -7.94 -22.67 2.85
N GLY A 290 -8.89 -23.25 2.10
CA GLY A 290 -8.80 -23.47 0.65
C GLY A 290 -8.16 -24.81 0.26
N ASN A 291 -8.30 -25.19 -1.02
CA ASN A 291 -7.69 -26.41 -1.59
C ASN A 291 -6.75 -26.06 -2.76
N PRO A 292 -5.43 -26.33 -2.66
CA PRO A 292 -4.49 -26.17 -3.77
C PRO A 292 -4.52 -27.32 -4.80
N GLU A 293 -5.10 -28.48 -4.47
CA GLU A 293 -4.99 -29.72 -5.25
C GLU A 293 -5.36 -29.55 -6.74
N GLY A 294 -4.44 -29.91 -7.63
CA GLY A 294 -4.64 -29.85 -9.08
C GLY A 294 -4.66 -28.43 -9.69
N ARG A 295 -4.44 -27.37 -8.90
CA ARG A 295 -4.55 -25.96 -9.36
C ARG A 295 -3.19 -25.34 -9.69
N HIS A 296 -3.19 -24.29 -10.53
CA HIS A 296 -2.07 -23.35 -10.60
C HIS A 296 -2.23 -22.33 -9.47
N VAL A 297 -1.40 -22.46 -8.44
CA VAL A 297 -1.48 -21.58 -7.25
C VAL A 297 -0.50 -20.42 -7.39
N VAL A 298 -1.00 -19.19 -7.29
CA VAL A 298 -0.20 -17.97 -7.31
C VAL A 298 -0.16 -17.39 -5.90
N ILE A 299 1.02 -17.39 -5.28
CA ILE A 299 1.24 -16.80 -3.96
C ILE A 299 1.34 -15.28 -4.12
N VAL A 300 0.51 -14.51 -3.41
CA VAL A 300 0.46 -13.04 -3.52
C VAL A 300 0.83 -12.39 -2.20
N ASP A 301 1.84 -11.52 -2.21
CA ASP A 301 2.26 -10.70 -1.06
C ASP A 301 2.61 -9.26 -1.52
N ASP A 302 2.80 -8.32 -0.59
CA ASP A 302 3.16 -6.94 -0.97
C ASP A 302 4.65 -6.82 -1.31
N LEU A 303 5.50 -7.46 -0.52
CA LEU A 303 6.94 -7.34 -0.61
C LEU A 303 7.67 -8.64 -0.30
N VAL A 304 8.95 -8.70 -0.69
CA VAL A 304 9.84 -9.80 -0.32
C VAL A 304 11.26 -9.31 -0.04
N GLN A 305 11.79 -9.72 1.11
CA GLN A 305 13.18 -9.48 1.49
C GLN A 305 13.98 -10.78 1.46
N SER A 306 13.84 -11.63 2.49
CA SER A 306 14.62 -12.87 2.59
C SER A 306 14.08 -14.04 1.74
N GLY A 307 12.82 -13.96 1.29
CA GLY A 307 12.13 -15.03 0.57
C GLY A 307 11.62 -16.19 1.42
N GLY A 308 11.96 -16.24 2.71
CA GLY A 308 11.67 -17.41 3.57
C GLY A 308 10.17 -17.77 3.65
N THR A 309 9.29 -16.79 3.85
CA THR A 309 7.84 -17.04 3.93
C THR A 309 7.28 -17.64 2.64
N LEU A 310 7.68 -17.11 1.48
CA LEU A 310 7.20 -17.57 0.17
C LEU A 310 7.70 -18.99 -0.15
N ILE A 311 8.97 -19.30 0.15
CA ILE A 311 9.55 -20.64 -0.07
C ILE A 311 8.89 -21.70 0.82
N GLU A 312 8.59 -21.38 2.09
CA GLU A 312 7.84 -22.31 2.95
C GLU A 312 6.37 -22.44 2.52
N CYS A 313 5.74 -21.36 2.06
CA CYS A 313 4.38 -21.40 1.50
C CYS A 313 4.34 -22.28 0.23
N GLN A 314 5.29 -22.14 -0.69
CA GLN A 314 5.46 -23.00 -1.87
C GLN A 314 5.52 -24.48 -1.49
N LYS A 315 6.39 -24.87 -0.55
CA LYS A 315 6.51 -26.25 -0.08
C LYS A 315 5.20 -26.79 0.49
N VAL A 316 4.51 -25.99 1.30
CA VAL A 316 3.22 -26.37 1.89
C VAL A 316 2.18 -26.60 0.79
N LEU A 317 2.06 -25.69 -0.17
CA LEU A 317 1.10 -25.80 -1.28
C LEU A 317 1.38 -27.02 -2.17
N ALA A 318 2.67 -27.28 -2.49
CA ALA A 318 3.08 -28.45 -3.26
C ALA A 318 2.77 -29.76 -2.50
N ALA A 319 3.04 -29.81 -1.19
CA ALA A 319 2.72 -30.97 -0.35
C ALA A 319 1.21 -31.24 -0.20
N HIS A 320 0.35 -30.26 -0.51
CA HIS A 320 -1.11 -30.41 -0.59
C HIS A 320 -1.61 -30.58 -2.03
N GLY A 321 -0.73 -30.90 -2.99
CA GLY A 321 -1.10 -31.29 -4.34
C GLY A 321 -1.28 -30.15 -5.35
N ALA A 322 -0.76 -28.94 -5.09
CA ALA A 322 -0.69 -27.89 -6.12
C ALA A 322 -0.03 -28.44 -7.38
N ALA A 323 -0.65 -28.27 -8.56
CA ALA A 323 -0.10 -28.77 -9.82
C ALA A 323 1.07 -27.91 -10.31
N LYS A 324 1.03 -26.61 -9.98
CA LYS A 324 1.94 -25.58 -10.47
C LYS A 324 1.95 -24.43 -9.46
N ILE A 325 3.11 -23.83 -9.19
CA ILE A 325 3.21 -22.71 -8.24
C ILE A 325 3.92 -21.52 -8.89
N SER A 326 3.32 -20.34 -8.76
CA SER A 326 3.94 -19.05 -9.07
C SER A 326 3.88 -18.13 -7.86
N ALA A 327 4.63 -17.04 -7.90
CA ALA A 327 4.53 -15.96 -6.91
C ALA A 327 4.35 -14.60 -7.59
N TYR A 328 3.71 -13.68 -6.89
CA TYR A 328 3.69 -12.26 -7.18
C TYR A 328 4.05 -11.48 -5.93
N VAL A 329 4.91 -10.47 -6.08
CA VAL A 329 4.97 -9.35 -5.13
C VAL A 329 4.96 -8.03 -5.87
N THR A 330 4.47 -6.97 -5.23
CA THR A 330 4.68 -5.63 -5.77
C THR A 330 6.15 -5.24 -5.62
N HIS A 331 6.73 -5.40 -4.43
CA HIS A 331 8.07 -4.90 -4.09
C HIS A 331 9.11 -6.03 -3.90
N GLY A 332 9.88 -6.31 -4.96
CA GLY A 332 11.07 -7.16 -4.89
C GLY A 332 12.25 -6.42 -4.25
N ILE A 333 12.46 -6.55 -2.93
CA ILE A 333 13.53 -5.83 -2.22
C ILE A 333 14.85 -6.61 -2.28
N PHE A 334 14.79 -7.93 -2.07
CA PHE A 334 15.88 -8.90 -2.21
C PHE A 334 17.31 -8.43 -1.82
N PRO A 335 17.53 -7.98 -0.56
CA PRO A 335 18.85 -7.53 -0.11
C PRO A 335 19.89 -8.66 -0.21
N ASN A 336 21.12 -8.31 -0.58
CA ASN A 336 22.25 -9.25 -0.72
C ASN A 336 21.99 -10.43 -1.68
N GLY A 337 21.19 -10.23 -2.73
CA GLY A 337 20.97 -11.26 -3.77
C GLY A 337 20.03 -12.40 -3.35
N THR A 338 19.21 -12.22 -2.31
CA THR A 338 18.28 -13.28 -1.84
C THR A 338 17.25 -13.74 -2.87
N TRP A 339 17.13 -13.06 -4.02
CA TRP A 339 16.35 -13.51 -5.17
C TRP A 339 16.92 -14.81 -5.79
N GLU A 340 18.23 -15.08 -5.68
CA GLU A 340 18.90 -16.29 -6.19
C GLU A 340 18.36 -17.59 -5.56
N ARG A 341 17.65 -17.48 -4.44
CA ARG A 341 17.00 -18.60 -3.75
C ARG A 341 15.78 -19.16 -4.51
N PHE A 342 15.22 -18.38 -5.44
CA PHE A 342 14.03 -18.75 -6.20
C PHE A 342 14.44 -19.37 -7.53
N GLN A 343 14.25 -20.69 -7.64
CA GLN A 343 14.58 -21.45 -8.85
C GLN A 343 13.38 -21.51 -9.80
N TYR A 344 13.65 -21.65 -11.08
CA TYR A 344 12.64 -21.91 -12.10
C TYR A 344 12.19 -23.38 -12.05
N ASP A 345 10.90 -23.63 -12.19
CA ASP A 345 10.35 -24.97 -12.28
C ASP A 345 10.66 -25.61 -13.65
N ASN A 346 11.61 -26.56 -13.64
CA ASN A 346 12.01 -27.34 -14.81
C ASN A 346 11.15 -28.60 -15.04
N GLY A 347 9.95 -28.69 -14.44
CA GLY A 347 9.06 -29.85 -14.53
C GLY A 347 9.45 -31.03 -13.63
N VAL A 348 10.34 -30.80 -12.66
CA VAL A 348 10.74 -31.81 -11.65
C VAL A 348 9.70 -31.90 -10.52
N GLY A 349 9.01 -30.80 -10.24
CA GLY A 349 7.97 -30.73 -9.21
C GLY A 349 7.82 -29.29 -8.66
N PRO A 350 6.58 -28.87 -8.31
CA PRO A 350 6.31 -27.51 -7.83
C PRO A 350 6.95 -27.18 -6.47
N GLU A 351 7.47 -28.18 -5.75
CA GLU A 351 8.27 -27.99 -4.54
C GLU A 351 9.74 -27.60 -4.80
N LYS A 352 10.21 -27.66 -6.06
CA LYS A 352 11.60 -27.34 -6.44
C LYS A 352 11.78 -25.95 -7.04
N GLY A 353 10.76 -25.41 -7.71
CA GLY A 353 10.83 -24.11 -8.37
C GLY A 353 9.48 -23.45 -8.54
N LEU A 354 9.51 -22.18 -8.92
CA LEU A 354 8.33 -21.43 -9.34
C LEU A 354 8.26 -21.44 -10.87
N SER A 355 7.07 -21.58 -11.43
CA SER A 355 6.88 -21.47 -12.89
C SER A 355 6.96 -20.01 -13.35
N TYR A 356 6.57 -19.07 -12.49
CA TYR A 356 6.73 -17.62 -12.67
C TYR A 356 6.90 -16.94 -11.31
N PHE A 357 7.71 -15.90 -11.25
CA PHE A 357 7.77 -14.96 -10.14
C PHE A 357 7.62 -13.54 -10.70
N TRP A 358 6.38 -13.05 -10.70
CA TRP A 358 6.09 -11.68 -11.10
C TRP A 358 6.51 -10.71 -10.01
N ILE A 359 7.28 -9.69 -10.38
CA ILE A 359 7.56 -8.53 -9.52
C ILE A 359 7.25 -7.25 -10.28
N THR A 360 7.04 -6.13 -9.59
CA THR A 360 7.01 -4.83 -10.28
C THR A 360 8.38 -4.16 -10.31
N ASP A 361 8.51 -3.12 -11.13
CA ASP A 361 9.71 -2.27 -11.16
C ASP A 361 9.77 -1.20 -10.05
N SER A 362 8.90 -1.28 -9.03
CA SER A 362 8.94 -0.38 -7.86
C SER A 362 10.30 -0.30 -7.15
N CYS A 363 11.10 -1.37 -7.26
CA CYS A 363 12.45 -1.47 -6.73
C CYS A 363 13.44 -1.57 -7.91
N PRO A 364 13.89 -0.44 -8.49
CA PRO A 364 14.52 -0.42 -9.81
C PRO A 364 15.86 -1.17 -9.85
N ILE A 365 16.64 -1.15 -8.77
CA ILE A 365 17.90 -1.89 -8.65
C ILE A 365 17.64 -3.39 -8.82
N THR A 366 16.64 -3.91 -8.09
CA THR A 366 16.28 -5.32 -8.11
C THR A 366 15.65 -5.73 -9.43
N ALA A 367 14.76 -4.90 -9.99
CA ALA A 367 14.14 -5.12 -11.28
C ALA A 367 15.18 -5.30 -12.40
N LYS A 368 16.27 -4.54 -12.37
CA LYS A 368 17.42 -4.73 -13.29
C LYS A 368 18.22 -6.00 -13.01
N GLN A 369 18.37 -6.41 -11.74
CA GLN A 369 19.12 -7.61 -11.37
C GLN A 369 18.43 -8.91 -11.77
N VAL A 370 17.09 -8.97 -11.69
CA VAL A 370 16.30 -10.17 -12.04
C VAL A 370 15.77 -10.15 -13.48
N LYS A 371 16.01 -9.07 -14.22
CA LYS A 371 15.60 -8.95 -15.63
C LYS A 371 16.18 -10.10 -16.44
N ASP A 372 15.33 -10.73 -17.26
CA ASP A 372 15.68 -11.84 -18.15
C ASP A 372 16.22 -13.09 -17.42
N ARG A 373 15.90 -13.26 -16.12
CA ARG A 373 16.31 -14.41 -15.29
C ARG A 373 15.09 -15.20 -14.78
N PRO A 374 14.77 -16.38 -15.36
CA PRO A 374 13.73 -17.25 -14.83
C PRO A 374 13.98 -17.59 -13.34
N PRO A 375 12.93 -17.64 -12.49
CA PRO A 375 11.51 -17.53 -12.82
C PRO A 375 10.97 -16.09 -12.96
N PHE A 376 11.81 -15.07 -12.83
CA PHE A 376 11.35 -13.69 -12.68
C PHE A 376 10.82 -13.06 -13.97
N GLU A 377 9.73 -12.33 -13.83
CA GLU A 377 9.11 -11.52 -14.88
C GLU A 377 8.73 -10.15 -14.29
N VAL A 378 9.19 -9.05 -14.89
CA VAL A 378 8.98 -7.70 -14.36
C VAL A 378 7.76 -7.04 -15.02
N LEU A 379 6.71 -6.81 -14.23
CA LEU A 379 5.49 -6.10 -14.64
C LEU A 379 5.66 -4.60 -14.38
N SER A 380 5.73 -3.79 -15.44
CA SER A 380 6.06 -2.37 -15.30
C SER A 380 4.90 -1.54 -14.75
N LEU A 381 5.18 -0.71 -13.74
CA LEU A 381 4.24 0.29 -13.19
C LEU A 381 4.03 1.49 -14.11
N ALA A 382 4.73 1.59 -15.25
CA ALA A 382 4.75 2.78 -16.09
C ALA A 382 3.34 3.30 -16.46
N SER A 383 2.45 2.43 -16.92
CA SER A 383 1.07 2.79 -17.29
C SER A 383 0.27 3.28 -16.07
N ALA A 384 0.36 2.58 -14.94
CA ALA A 384 -0.32 2.98 -13.70
C ALA A 384 0.20 4.31 -13.13
N ILE A 385 1.52 4.56 -13.25
CA ILE A 385 2.13 5.84 -12.86
C ILE A 385 1.68 6.97 -13.81
N ALA A 386 1.59 6.71 -15.12
CA ALA A 386 1.13 7.69 -16.11
C ALA A 386 -0.33 8.12 -15.86
N ASP A 387 -1.20 7.18 -15.47
CA ASP A 387 -2.58 7.47 -15.07
C ASP A 387 -2.65 8.19 -13.71
N ALA A 388 -1.89 7.76 -12.70
CA ALA A 388 -1.87 8.39 -11.37
C ALA A 388 -1.32 9.83 -11.38
N ILE A 389 -0.46 10.17 -12.35
CA ILE A 389 0.03 11.54 -12.58
C ILE A 389 -1.10 12.49 -13.07
N GLN A 390 -2.20 11.97 -13.61
CA GLN A 390 -3.28 12.75 -14.24
C GLN A 390 -4.46 13.11 -13.30
N ILE A 391 -4.40 12.68 -12.03
CA ILE A 391 -5.39 12.96 -10.97
C ILE A 391 -5.54 14.48 -10.75
#